data_AF-A0A1E9AX11-F1
#
_entry.id   AF-A0A1E9AX11-F1
#
_cell.length_a   1.000
_cell.length_b   1.000
_cell.length_c   1.000
_cell.angle_alpha   90.00
_cell.angle_beta   90.00
_cell.angle_gamma   90.00
#
_symmetry.space_group_name_H-M   'P 1'
#
loop_
_entity.id
_entity.type
_entity.pdbx_description
1 polymer ?
#
loop_
_entity_poly.entity_id
_entity_poly.type
_entity_poly.pdbx_seq_one_letter_code
_entity_poly.pdbx_strand_id
1 'polypeptide(L)'
;MKRKFYIKIAFVLLLMMIVTSCKSQEEARIENNSNAKEVSQENVDKEKEGEMADKLFVEKENPRIVALSVKAAKALKFLGYENVVGVPSGAESIYPDASAIGDEMDPDFKLINNLNADYFLTDNSVTYDKPPLGQKGEGIAFSSTSFETLEETKNGLNFFAKGLGLDQDDVKEKIDSLTENI
;
A
#
# COMPACT_ATOMS: atom_id res chain seq x y z
N MET A 1 -26.31 -11.49 44.74
CA MET A 1 -26.58 -12.13 43.43
C MET A 1 -26.97 -11.18 42.29
N LYS A 2 -27.24 -9.88 42.51
CA LYS A 2 -27.79 -8.99 41.45
C LYS A 2 -26.75 -8.40 40.49
N ARG A 3 -25.51 -8.16 40.92
CA ARG A 3 -24.47 -7.52 40.09
C ARG A 3 -24.05 -8.35 38.85
N LYS A 4 -24.04 -9.68 38.97
CA LYS A 4 -23.71 -10.62 37.87
C LYS A 4 -24.86 -10.78 36.85
N PHE A 5 -26.07 -10.33 37.20
CA PHE A 5 -27.25 -10.44 36.34
C PHE A 5 -27.31 -9.28 35.34
N TYR A 6 -26.96 -8.06 35.76
CA TYR A 6 -26.92 -6.88 34.89
C TYR A 6 -25.87 -6.99 33.77
N ILE A 7 -24.72 -7.59 34.05
CA ILE A 7 -23.66 -7.82 33.04
C ILE A 7 -24.12 -8.81 31.95
N LYS A 8 -24.94 -9.82 32.29
CA LYS A 8 -25.47 -10.76 31.30
C LYS A 8 -26.58 -10.13 30.45
N ILE A 9 -27.40 -9.25 31.03
CA ILE A 9 -28.45 -8.51 30.29
C ILE A 9 -27.83 -7.49 29.32
N ALA A 10 -26.74 -6.82 29.72
CA ALA A 10 -26.03 -5.88 28.86
C ALA A 10 -25.43 -6.55 27.62
N PHE A 11 -24.92 -7.78 27.75
CA PHE A 11 -24.34 -8.54 26.64
C PHE A 11 -25.39 -9.01 25.61
N VAL A 12 -26.63 -9.28 26.06
CA VAL A 12 -27.75 -9.68 25.19
C VAL A 12 -28.32 -8.48 24.42
N LEU A 13 -28.31 -7.29 25.00
CA LEU A 13 -28.75 -6.06 24.34
C LEU A 13 -27.78 -5.58 23.24
N LEU A 14 -26.48 -5.82 23.40
CA LEU A 14 -25.46 -5.43 22.41
C LEU A 14 -25.52 -6.29 21.12
N LEU A 15 -25.95 -7.55 21.22
CA LEU A 15 -26.04 -8.47 20.08
C LEU A 15 -27.19 -8.16 19.11
N MET A 16 -28.22 -7.44 19.54
CA MET A 16 -29.38 -7.08 18.71
C MET A 16 -29.12 -5.93 17.73
N MET A 17 -28.00 -5.20 17.86
CA MET A 17 -27.69 -4.07 16.96
C MET A 17 -26.92 -4.47 15.69
N ILE A 18 -26.49 -5.73 15.54
CA ILE A 18 -25.57 -6.16 14.46
C ILE A 18 -26.32 -6.69 13.21
N VAL A 19 -27.64 -6.50 13.10
CA VAL A 19 -28.43 -6.94 11.94
C VAL A 19 -29.31 -5.81 11.39
N THR A 20 -28.67 -4.75 10.89
CA THR A 20 -29.29 -3.85 9.91
C THR A 20 -28.26 -3.30 8.92
N SER A 21 -27.72 -4.17 8.04
CA SER A 21 -27.20 -3.73 6.74
C SER A 21 -28.08 -4.33 5.66
N CYS A 22 -29.06 -3.54 5.23
CA CYS A 22 -29.78 -3.80 3.99
C CYS A 22 -28.85 -3.53 2.81
N LYS A 23 -28.70 -4.58 2.02
CA LYS A 23 -28.15 -4.66 0.67
C LYS A 23 -29.26 -4.28 -0.32
N SER A 24 -29.01 -3.34 -1.23
CA SER A 24 -29.71 -3.32 -2.54
C SER A 24 -28.81 -2.70 -3.61
N GLN A 25 -28.32 -3.57 -4.49
CA GLN A 25 -27.92 -3.28 -5.86
C GLN A 25 -29.17 -2.91 -6.66
N GLU A 26 -29.07 -1.91 -7.53
CA GLU A 26 -29.86 -1.87 -8.76
C GLU A 26 -28.96 -1.36 -9.90
N GLU A 27 -28.85 -2.20 -10.92
CA GLU A 27 -28.15 -1.98 -12.17
C GLU A 27 -29.03 -1.23 -13.18
N ALA A 28 -28.34 -0.74 -14.22
CA ALA A 28 -28.81 -0.58 -15.60
C ALA A 28 -29.50 0.73 -15.98
N ARG A 29 -28.76 1.54 -16.76
CA ARG A 29 -29.20 1.90 -18.11
C ARG A 29 -28.01 2.31 -18.99
N ILE A 30 -27.46 1.35 -19.75
CA ILE A 30 -26.76 1.66 -21.01
C ILE A 30 -27.78 1.40 -22.12
N GLU A 31 -28.19 2.47 -22.79
CA GLU A 31 -29.00 2.38 -24.00
C GLU A 31 -28.11 2.79 -25.20
N ASN A 32 -28.11 1.87 -26.14
CA ASN A 32 -27.34 1.72 -27.37
C ASN A 32 -27.78 2.75 -28.44
N ASN A 33 -26.87 3.26 -29.28
CA ASN A 33 -26.83 2.99 -30.73
C ASN A 33 -25.99 3.98 -31.57
N SER A 34 -25.21 3.37 -32.50
CA SER A 34 -24.97 3.76 -33.91
C SER A 34 -24.31 5.12 -34.21
N ASN A 35 -23.46 5.33 -35.22
CA ASN A 35 -23.18 4.64 -36.47
C ASN A 35 -21.89 5.26 -37.09
N ALA A 36 -21.35 4.62 -38.13
CA ALA A 36 -20.61 5.20 -39.27
C ALA A 36 -19.07 5.43 -39.22
N LYS A 37 -18.38 4.52 -39.94
CA LYS A 37 -17.58 4.74 -41.18
C LYS A 37 -16.18 5.40 -41.13
N GLU A 38 -15.21 4.58 -41.55
CA GLU A 38 -13.97 4.81 -42.33
C GLU A 38 -12.87 5.80 -41.87
N VAL A 39 -11.69 5.20 -41.68
CA VAL A 39 -10.36 5.60 -42.16
C VAL A 39 -9.83 6.98 -41.73
N SER A 40 -8.77 6.95 -40.92
CA SER A 40 -7.47 7.57 -41.22
C SER A 40 -6.41 7.11 -40.23
N GLN A 41 -5.27 6.66 -40.76
CA GLN A 41 -4.04 6.49 -40.01
C GLN A 41 -3.55 7.86 -39.56
N GLU A 42 -3.34 8.03 -38.25
CA GLU A 42 -2.33 8.95 -37.75
C GLU A 42 -1.81 8.40 -36.42
N ASN A 43 -0.54 8.01 -36.42
CA ASN A 43 0.23 7.74 -35.22
C ASN A 43 0.27 9.02 -34.40
N VAL A 44 -0.31 8.99 -33.21
CA VAL A 44 0.10 9.87 -32.12
C VAL A 44 0.25 8.98 -30.89
N ASP A 45 1.51 8.74 -30.54
CA ASP A 45 1.95 8.30 -29.22
C ASP A 45 1.19 9.11 -28.17
N LYS A 46 0.18 8.49 -27.57
CA LYS A 46 -0.37 8.93 -26.30
C LYS A 46 0.31 8.08 -25.25
N GLU A 47 1.30 8.71 -24.64
CA GLU A 47 1.68 8.57 -23.25
C GLU A 47 0.64 7.76 -22.48
N LYS A 48 0.95 6.48 -22.27
CA LYS A 48 0.34 5.74 -21.16
C LYS A 48 1.01 6.30 -19.90
N GLU A 49 0.49 7.44 -19.45
CA GLU A 49 0.45 7.74 -18.02
C GLU A 49 -0.15 6.49 -17.37
N GLY A 50 0.71 5.74 -16.68
CA GLY A 50 0.27 4.60 -15.89
C GLY A 50 -0.79 5.11 -14.94
N GLU A 51 -1.99 4.54 -15.04
CA GLU A 51 -3.01 4.64 -13.99
C GLU A 51 -2.30 4.35 -12.66
N MET A 52 -2.04 5.41 -11.89
CA MET A 52 -1.69 5.30 -10.49
C MET A 52 -2.76 4.41 -9.87
N ALA A 53 -2.38 3.20 -9.49
CA ALA A 53 -3.25 2.27 -8.83
C ALA A 53 -3.65 2.90 -7.48
N ASP A 54 -4.77 3.60 -7.50
CA ASP A 54 -5.45 4.26 -6.38
C ASP A 54 -6.13 3.20 -5.49
N LYS A 55 -5.36 2.20 -5.06
CA LYS A 55 -5.77 1.22 -4.05
C LYS A 55 -5.06 1.55 -2.75
N LEU A 56 -5.70 2.43 -1.99
CA LEU A 56 -5.36 2.70 -0.60
C LEU A 56 -5.36 1.39 0.20
N PHE A 57 -4.23 1.11 0.87
CA PHE A 57 -3.90 -0.20 1.47
C PHE A 57 -4.62 -0.54 2.80
N VAL A 58 -5.81 0.00 3.03
CA VAL A 58 -6.46 -0.03 4.37
C VAL A 58 -7.25 -1.32 4.63
N GLU A 59 -7.05 -2.37 3.82
CA GLU A 59 -7.85 -3.61 3.96
C GLU A 59 -7.43 -4.46 5.17
N LYS A 60 -6.23 -4.26 5.72
CA LYS A 60 -5.66 -5.10 6.78
C LYS A 60 -5.07 -4.26 7.91
N GLU A 61 -5.39 -4.64 9.15
CA GLU A 61 -4.76 -4.07 10.34
C GLU A 61 -3.31 -4.57 10.46
N ASN A 62 -2.36 -3.63 10.60
CA ASN A 62 -0.92 -3.89 10.73
C ASN A 62 -0.34 -4.86 9.66
N PRO A 63 -0.37 -4.51 8.36
CA PRO A 63 0.10 -5.37 7.28
C PRO A 63 1.60 -5.71 7.38
N ARG A 64 2.01 -6.91 6.93
CA ARG A 64 3.42 -7.28 6.81
C ARG A 64 4.01 -6.62 5.57
N ILE A 65 5.03 -5.78 5.72
CA ILE A 65 5.58 -4.99 4.62
C ILE A 65 6.95 -5.51 4.20
N VAL A 66 7.20 -5.58 2.90
CA VAL A 66 8.55 -5.62 2.35
C VAL A 66 8.88 -4.26 1.76
N ALA A 67 9.93 -3.63 2.28
CA ALA A 67 10.53 -2.47 1.65
C ALA A 67 11.51 -2.98 0.59
N LEU A 68 11.30 -2.60 -0.67
CA LEU A 68 12.15 -3.03 -1.78
C LEU A 68 13.31 -2.05 -2.06
N SER A 69 13.26 -0.83 -1.52
CA SER A 69 14.36 0.15 -1.61
C SER A 69 14.80 0.65 -0.24
N VAL A 70 16.04 1.13 -0.14
CA VAL A 70 16.59 1.71 1.09
C VAL A 70 15.79 2.96 1.48
N LYS A 71 15.40 3.80 0.52
CA LYS A 71 14.58 4.99 0.78
C LYS A 71 13.20 4.62 1.32
N ALA A 72 12.56 3.57 0.80
CA ALA A 72 11.29 3.09 1.33
C ALA A 72 11.43 2.57 2.77
N ALA A 73 12.52 1.85 3.09
CA ALA A 73 12.81 1.41 4.46
C ALA A 73 12.97 2.60 5.42
N LYS A 74 13.72 3.64 5.02
CA LYS A 74 13.86 4.88 5.79
C LYS A 74 12.53 5.60 5.99
N ALA A 75 11.71 5.69 4.93
CA ALA A 75 10.38 6.29 5.00
C ALA A 75 9.49 5.57 6.02
N LEU A 76 9.44 4.24 5.99
CA LEU A 76 8.71 3.44 6.98
C LEU A 76 9.23 3.66 8.39
N LYS A 77 10.57 3.76 8.55
CA LYS A 77 11.17 4.01 9.86
C LYS A 77 10.81 5.39 10.39
N PHE A 78 10.81 6.39 9.50
CA PHE A 78 10.35 7.73 9.82
C PHE A 78 8.89 7.72 10.27
N LEU A 79 8.03 6.95 9.64
CA LEU A 79 6.63 6.79 10.04
C LEU A 79 6.46 5.99 11.35
N GLY A 80 7.53 5.41 11.89
CA GLY A 80 7.47 4.55 13.08
C GLY A 80 6.80 3.20 12.81
N TYR A 81 6.77 2.76 11.55
CA TYR A 81 6.15 1.50 11.18
C TYR A 81 7.07 0.33 11.52
N GLU A 82 6.58 -0.67 12.26
CA GLU A 82 7.45 -1.73 12.80
C GLU A 82 7.34 -3.07 12.06
N ASN A 83 6.19 -3.37 11.44
CA ASN A 83 5.92 -4.68 10.84
C ASN A 83 6.53 -4.84 9.43
N VAL A 84 7.83 -4.54 9.32
CA VAL A 84 8.63 -4.72 8.11
C VAL A 84 9.36 -6.07 8.20
N VAL A 85 9.11 -6.94 7.22
CA VAL A 85 9.61 -8.33 7.22
C VAL A 85 10.75 -8.56 6.22
N GLY A 86 10.99 -7.62 5.32
CA GLY A 86 12.10 -7.66 4.37
C GLY A 86 12.60 -6.29 3.96
N VAL A 87 13.92 -6.15 3.81
CA VAL A 87 14.61 -4.91 3.41
C VAL A 87 15.80 -5.20 2.50
N PRO A 88 16.16 -4.32 1.56
CA PRO A 88 17.32 -4.53 0.71
C PRO A 88 18.63 -4.39 1.51
N SER A 89 19.72 -4.81 0.88
CA SER A 89 21.08 -4.63 1.37
C SER A 89 21.35 -3.15 1.64
N GLY A 90 21.91 -2.83 2.80
CA GLY A 90 22.14 -1.45 3.26
C GLY A 90 21.05 -0.89 4.18
N ALA A 91 19.91 -1.57 4.33
CA ALA A 91 18.82 -1.18 5.22
C ALA A 91 18.64 -2.11 6.44
N GLU A 92 19.48 -3.12 6.61
CA GLU A 92 19.40 -4.10 7.71
C GLU A 92 19.54 -3.44 9.09
N SER A 93 20.34 -2.37 9.19
CA SER A 93 20.47 -1.61 10.43
C SER A 93 19.21 -0.84 10.81
N ILE A 94 18.32 -0.54 9.84
CA ILE A 94 17.06 0.16 10.05
C ILE A 94 16.01 -0.81 10.64
N TYR A 95 16.02 -2.05 10.15
CA TYR A 95 15.15 -3.15 10.57
C TYR A 95 15.97 -4.44 10.81
N PRO A 96 16.58 -4.61 11.99
CA PRO A 96 17.49 -5.71 12.27
C PRO A 96 16.81 -7.09 12.28
N ASP A 97 15.49 -7.12 12.50
CA ASP A 97 14.70 -8.35 12.51
C ASP A 97 14.10 -8.70 11.14
N ALA A 98 14.24 -7.81 10.14
CA ALA A 98 13.77 -8.06 8.78
C ALA A 98 14.77 -8.92 8.00
N SER A 99 14.26 -9.71 7.05
CA SER A 99 15.13 -10.49 6.17
C SER A 99 15.81 -9.57 5.14
N ALA A 100 17.12 -9.75 4.95
CA ALA A 100 17.83 -9.11 3.85
C ALA A 100 17.41 -9.75 2.51
N ILE A 101 16.83 -8.96 1.60
CA ILE A 101 16.26 -9.46 0.34
C ILE A 101 17.19 -9.31 -0.88
N GLY A 102 18.46 -8.97 -0.68
CA GLY A 102 19.41 -8.76 -1.78
C GLY A 102 19.56 -7.28 -2.15
N ASP A 103 20.07 -6.99 -3.34
CA ASP A 103 20.25 -5.62 -3.82
C ASP A 103 18.89 -5.01 -4.22
N GLU A 104 18.69 -3.71 -4.03
CA GLU A 104 17.40 -3.08 -4.39
C GLU A 104 17.14 -3.09 -5.91
N MET A 105 18.18 -3.17 -6.75
CA MET A 105 18.04 -3.29 -8.22
C MET A 105 17.92 -4.74 -8.69
N ASP A 106 18.32 -5.72 -7.88
CA ASP A 106 18.21 -7.15 -8.16
C ASP A 106 17.88 -7.95 -6.89
N PRO A 107 16.64 -7.81 -6.35
CA PRO A 107 16.28 -8.47 -5.11
C PRO A 107 15.91 -9.95 -5.36
N ASP A 108 16.11 -10.79 -4.36
CA ASP A 108 15.73 -12.20 -4.37
C ASP A 108 14.20 -12.32 -4.24
N PHE A 109 13.52 -12.27 -5.37
CA PHE A 109 12.06 -12.41 -5.41
C PHE A 109 11.55 -13.79 -4.98
N LYS A 110 12.40 -14.83 -5.01
CA LYS A 110 12.01 -16.14 -4.45
C LYS A 110 11.95 -16.06 -2.93
N LEU A 111 12.93 -15.40 -2.31
CA LEU A 111 12.91 -15.12 -0.87
C LEU A 111 11.71 -14.24 -0.51
N ILE A 112 11.52 -13.12 -1.22
CA ILE A 112 10.41 -12.17 -0.98
C ILE A 112 9.05 -12.88 -0.98
N ASN A 113 8.82 -13.77 -1.95
CA ASN A 113 7.58 -14.56 -2.02
C ASN A 113 7.33 -15.45 -0.80
N ASN A 114 8.39 -15.90 -0.13
CA ASN A 114 8.31 -16.75 1.07
C ASN A 114 8.11 -15.95 2.37
N LEU A 115 8.26 -14.62 2.34
CA LEU A 115 8.09 -13.77 3.53
C LEU A 115 6.62 -13.54 3.92
N ASN A 116 5.67 -13.96 3.07
CA ASN A 116 4.23 -13.77 3.26
C ASN A 116 3.89 -12.31 3.59
N ALA A 117 4.45 -11.40 2.81
CA ALA A 117 4.16 -9.98 2.89
C ALA A 117 2.77 -9.68 2.31
N ASP A 118 2.11 -8.68 2.89
CA ASP A 118 0.83 -8.16 2.40
C ASP A 118 1.07 -7.13 1.30
N TYR A 119 2.05 -6.24 1.48
CA TYR A 119 2.36 -5.18 0.53
C TYR A 119 3.86 -4.99 0.33
N PHE A 120 4.20 -4.46 -0.85
CA PHE A 120 5.56 -4.20 -1.30
C PHE A 120 5.67 -2.71 -1.63
N LEU A 121 6.62 -2.02 -0.99
CA LEU A 121 6.81 -0.59 -1.12
C LEU A 121 8.20 -0.28 -1.64
N THR A 122 8.32 0.65 -2.60
CA THR A 122 9.60 1.01 -3.21
C THR A 122 9.70 2.52 -3.46
N ASP A 123 10.89 2.97 -3.82
CA ASP A 123 11.11 4.31 -4.37
C ASP A 123 10.97 4.28 -5.90
N ASN A 124 10.51 5.38 -6.49
CA ASN A 124 10.29 5.50 -7.93
C ASN A 124 11.57 5.38 -8.78
N SER A 125 12.75 5.66 -8.22
CA SER A 125 14.02 5.50 -8.95
C SER A 125 14.43 4.03 -9.13
N VAL A 126 13.83 3.12 -8.36
CA VAL A 126 14.10 1.68 -8.43
C VAL A 126 13.12 1.03 -9.39
N THR A 127 13.65 0.43 -10.45
CA THR A 127 12.86 -0.23 -11.50
C THR A 127 13.31 -1.67 -11.67
N TYR A 128 12.38 -2.55 -12.05
CA TYR A 128 12.63 -3.98 -12.21
C TYR A 128 12.31 -4.38 -13.64
N ASP A 129 13.28 -4.98 -14.34
CA ASP A 129 13.16 -5.40 -15.74
C ASP A 129 12.00 -6.38 -15.98
N LYS A 130 11.63 -7.15 -14.96
CA LYS A 130 10.50 -8.08 -15.00
C LYS A 130 9.71 -7.94 -13.72
N PRO A 131 8.38 -7.70 -13.78
CA PRO A 131 7.57 -7.80 -12.59
C PRO A 131 7.74 -9.22 -12.03
N PRO A 132 8.09 -9.37 -10.75
CA PRO A 132 8.39 -10.67 -10.19
C PRO A 132 7.13 -11.52 -10.22
N LEU A 133 7.23 -12.81 -10.51
CA LEU A 133 6.07 -13.69 -10.41
C LEU A 133 5.74 -13.90 -8.93
N GLY A 134 4.63 -13.35 -8.47
CA GLY A 134 4.03 -13.62 -7.17
C GLY A 134 3.51 -15.06 -7.06
N GLN A 135 3.01 -15.43 -5.88
CA GLN A 135 2.61 -16.81 -5.54
C GLN A 135 1.59 -17.47 -6.51
N LYS A 136 0.92 -16.70 -7.39
CA LYS A 136 -0.05 -17.18 -8.39
C LYS A 136 0.41 -17.04 -9.85
N GLY A 137 1.67 -16.70 -10.10
CA GLY A 137 2.17 -16.41 -11.45
C GLY A 137 1.71 -15.06 -12.00
N GLU A 138 1.08 -14.23 -11.17
CA GLU A 138 0.79 -12.81 -11.43
C GLU A 138 1.98 -11.97 -10.95
N GLY A 139 2.25 -10.83 -11.59
CA GLY A 139 3.29 -9.91 -11.13
C GLY A 139 3.08 -9.49 -9.68
N ILE A 140 4.15 -9.37 -8.88
CA ILE A 140 4.10 -8.73 -7.57
C ILE A 140 3.75 -7.27 -7.80
N ALA A 141 2.55 -6.87 -7.39
CA ALA A 141 2.16 -5.48 -7.35
C ALA A 141 2.92 -4.79 -6.21
N PHE A 142 3.60 -3.70 -6.53
CA PHE A 142 4.24 -2.82 -5.55
C PHE A 142 3.67 -1.42 -5.72
N SER A 143 3.76 -0.62 -4.66
CA SER A 143 3.54 0.81 -4.78
C SER A 143 4.82 1.56 -4.59
N SER A 144 4.97 2.60 -5.40
CA SER A 144 6.16 3.40 -5.47
C SER A 144 5.80 4.87 -5.24
N THR A 145 6.72 5.60 -4.64
CA THR A 145 6.67 7.06 -4.53
C THR A 145 8.08 7.61 -4.67
N SER A 146 8.19 8.89 -5.00
CA SER A 146 9.49 9.56 -5.11
C SER A 146 9.95 10.10 -3.76
N PHE A 147 11.26 10.05 -3.53
CA PHE A 147 11.96 10.68 -2.41
C PHE A 147 13.20 11.44 -2.94
N GLU A 148 13.08 12.21 -4.02
CA GLU A 148 14.21 13.00 -4.57
C GLU A 148 14.23 14.43 -4.02
N THR A 149 13.06 15.03 -3.81
CA THR A 149 12.92 16.36 -3.21
C THR A 149 12.25 16.29 -1.84
N LEU A 150 12.38 17.36 -1.03
CA LEU A 150 11.68 17.46 0.25
C LEU A 150 10.16 17.40 0.08
N GLU A 151 9.63 18.05 -0.95
CA GLU A 151 8.19 18.03 -1.24
C GLU A 151 7.72 16.62 -1.63
N GLU A 152 8.43 15.96 -2.55
CA GLU A 152 8.15 14.57 -2.92
C GLU A 152 8.23 13.64 -1.72
N THR A 153 9.18 13.87 -0.83
CA THR A 153 9.33 13.11 0.40
C THR A 153 8.14 13.24 1.32
N LYS A 154 7.67 14.48 1.56
CA LYS A 154 6.45 14.71 2.34
C LYS A 154 5.23 14.04 1.70
N ASN A 155 5.13 14.12 0.37
CA ASN A 155 4.06 13.48 -0.38
C ASN A 155 4.13 11.94 -0.28
N GLY A 156 5.31 11.36 -0.40
CA GLY A 156 5.53 9.92 -0.29
C GLY A 156 5.29 9.37 1.12
N LEU A 157 5.70 10.12 2.15
CA LEU A 157 5.39 9.79 3.54
C LEU A 157 3.87 9.82 3.80
N ASN A 158 3.16 10.83 3.29
CA ASN A 158 1.69 10.89 3.39
C ASN A 158 1.03 9.72 2.63
N PHE A 159 1.54 9.40 1.45
CA PHE A 159 1.04 8.28 0.65
C PHE A 159 1.19 6.94 1.40
N PHE A 160 2.37 6.64 1.94
CA PHE A 160 2.59 5.44 2.74
C PHE A 160 1.76 5.45 4.04
N ALA A 161 1.69 6.57 4.76
CA ALA A 161 0.93 6.66 6.00
C ALA A 161 -0.56 6.40 5.77
N LYS A 162 -1.14 7.03 4.74
CA LYS A 162 -2.54 6.82 4.34
C LYS A 162 -2.77 5.39 3.89
N GLY A 163 -1.84 4.83 3.13
CA GLY A 163 -1.86 3.43 2.73
C GLY A 163 -1.95 2.50 3.93
N LEU A 164 -1.03 2.63 4.87
CA LEU A 164 -0.89 1.77 6.05
C LEU A 164 -1.97 2.01 7.11
N GLY A 165 -2.91 2.94 6.88
CA GLY A 165 -3.95 3.28 7.84
C GLY A 165 -3.42 3.91 9.13
N LEU A 166 -2.29 4.61 9.06
CA LEU A 166 -1.73 5.31 10.21
C LEU A 166 -2.59 6.53 10.58
N ASP A 167 -2.58 6.89 11.86
CA ASP A 167 -3.25 8.09 12.33
C ASP A 167 -2.66 9.33 11.64
N GLN A 168 -3.51 10.00 10.86
CA GLN A 168 -3.08 11.12 10.03
C GLN A 168 -2.73 12.34 10.86
N ASP A 169 -3.34 12.53 12.03
CA ASP A 169 -3.06 13.68 12.88
C ASP A 169 -1.67 13.53 13.53
N ASP A 170 -1.36 12.32 14.03
CA ASP A 170 -0.05 12.00 14.62
C ASP A 170 1.09 12.10 13.60
N VAL A 171 0.85 11.61 12.39
CA VAL A 171 1.88 11.56 11.34
C VAL A 171 2.09 12.94 10.71
N LYS A 172 1.04 13.76 10.60
CA LYS A 172 1.11 15.06 9.92
C LYS A 172 2.10 16.02 10.56
N GLU A 173 2.06 16.19 11.88
CA GLU A 173 3.00 17.09 12.58
C GLU A 173 4.45 16.66 12.31
N LYS A 174 4.71 15.35 12.35
CA LYS A 174 6.02 14.78 12.08
C LYS A 174 6.47 15.07 10.65
N ILE A 175 5.62 14.82 9.65
CA ILE A 175 5.94 15.09 8.24
C ILE A 175 6.14 16.58 7.99
N ASP A 176 5.29 17.44 8.55
CA ASP A 176 5.37 18.89 8.35
C ASP A 176 6.68 19.47 8.91
N SER A 177 7.17 18.90 10.02
CA SER A 177 8.45 19.27 10.66
C SER A 177 9.70 18.86 9.86
N LEU A 178 9.56 18.02 8.83
CA LEU A 178 10.69 17.55 8.05
C LEU A 178 11.32 18.70 7.24
N THR A 179 12.63 18.89 7.41
CA THR A 179 13.44 19.93 6.73
C THR A 179 14.44 19.38 5.73
N GLU A 180 14.70 18.06 5.76
CA GLU A 180 15.67 17.38 4.91
C GLU A 180 15.05 16.13 4.29
N ASN A 181 15.60 15.70 3.16
CA ASN A 181 15.20 14.47 2.49
C ASN A 181 15.75 13.23 3.24
N ILE A 182 15.09 12.08 3.11
CA ILE A 182 15.45 10.78 3.72
C ILE A 182 16.48 9.99 2.89
#